data_AF-A0A7I7UCS8-F1
#
_entry.id   AF-A0A7I7UCS8-F1
#
_cell.length_a   1.000
_cell.length_b   1.000
_cell.length_c   1.000
_cell.angle_alpha   90.00
_cell.angle_beta   90.00
_cell.angle_gamma   90.00
#
_symmetry.space_group_name_H-M   'P 1'
#
loop_
_entity.id
_entity.type
_entity.pdbx_description
1 polymer ?
#
loop_
_entity_poly.entity_id
_entity_poly.type
_entity_poly.pdbx_seq_one_letter_code
_entity_poly.pdbx_strand_id
1 'polypeptide(L)'
;MRRATNWLKTAALLGLLTAMILLVGQWLGGSAGLVIAGIVSVAFNAVIYFYSDRIALRAMRARPLSRTEAPRLYAMVGDLADQAGQPMPRLFSTHPPVQRRIARLESLARDGRPARSAWIG
;
A
#
# COMPACT_ATOMS: atom_id res chain seq x y z
N MET A 1 -22.98 -22.39 0.28
CA MET A 1 -22.87 -22.28 1.76
C MET A 1 -21.60 -21.57 2.25
N ARG A 2 -20.44 -21.60 1.54
CA ARG A 2 -19.18 -20.95 2.03
C ARG A 2 -19.17 -19.41 2.07
N ARG A 3 -19.92 -18.72 1.21
CA ARG A 3 -19.96 -17.24 1.17
C ARG A 3 -20.60 -16.62 2.42
N ALA A 4 -21.67 -17.22 2.92
CA ALA A 4 -22.37 -16.76 4.12
C ALA A 4 -21.47 -16.82 5.37
N THR A 5 -20.68 -17.89 5.52
CA THR A 5 -19.75 -18.04 6.64
C THR A 5 -18.62 -17.01 6.60
N ASN A 6 -18.14 -16.61 5.42
CA ASN A 6 -17.10 -15.58 5.30
C ASN A 6 -17.63 -14.20 5.68
N TRP A 7 -18.82 -13.84 5.22
CA TRP A 7 -19.45 -12.57 5.59
C TRP A 7 -19.79 -12.53 7.09
N LEU A 8 -20.22 -13.66 7.66
CA LEU A 8 -20.42 -13.79 9.11
C LEU A 8 -19.12 -13.59 9.90
N LYS A 9 -18.01 -14.21 9.45
CA LYS A 9 -16.69 -14.01 10.07
C LYS A 9 -16.26 -12.55 9.98
N THR A 10 -16.44 -11.90 8.84
CA THR A 10 -16.11 -10.48 8.67
C THR A 10 -16.95 -9.60 9.60
N ALA A 11 -18.27 -9.79 9.64
CA ALA A 11 -19.16 -9.04 10.52
C ALA A 11 -18.84 -9.27 12.01
N ALA A 12 -18.57 -10.52 12.39
CA ALA A 12 -18.19 -10.88 13.76
C ALA A 12 -16.86 -10.23 14.16
N LEU A 13 -15.84 -10.27 13.29
CA LEU A 13 -14.55 -9.64 13.56
C LEU A 13 -14.65 -8.12 13.65
N LEU A 14 -15.43 -7.47 12.78
CA LEU A 14 -15.66 -6.02 12.82
C LEU A 14 -16.46 -5.60 14.05
N GLY A 15 -17.51 -6.35 14.40
CA GLY A 15 -18.31 -6.13 15.60
C GLY A 15 -17.47 -6.31 16.87
N LEU A 16 -16.67 -7.38 16.93
CA LEU A 16 -15.75 -7.62 18.05
C LEU A 16 -14.74 -6.48 18.20
N LEU A 17 -14.09 -6.07 17.12
CA LEU A 17 -13.11 -4.98 17.16
C LEU A 17 -13.76 -3.66 17.64
N THR A 18 -14.95 -3.35 17.14
CA THR A 18 -15.72 -2.17 17.57
C THR A 18 -16.07 -2.25 19.05
N ALA A 19 -16.54 -3.41 19.52
CA ALA A 19 -16.84 -3.64 20.93
C ALA A 19 -15.59 -3.48 21.80
N MET A 20 -14.43 -3.99 21.37
CA MET A 20 -13.17 -3.81 22.10
C MET A 20 -12.78 -2.34 22.25
N ILE A 21 -12.93 -1.54 21.19
CA ILE A 21 -12.64 -0.10 21.25
C ILE A 21 -13.54 0.60 22.29
N LEU A 22 -14.85 0.31 22.27
CA LEU A 22 -15.80 0.90 23.20
C LEU A 22 -15.58 0.42 24.65
N LEU A 23 -15.23 -0.86 24.86
CA LEU A 23 -14.91 -1.41 26.18
C LEU A 23 -13.66 -0.75 26.77
N VAL A 24 -12.61 -0.52 25.96
CA VAL A 24 -11.41 0.20 26.41
C VAL A 24 -11.78 1.64 26.79
N GLY A 25 -12.59 2.33 25.98
CA GLY A 25 -13.10 3.66 26.31
C GLY A 25 -13.85 3.67 27.64
N GLN A 26 -14.76 2.72 27.84
CA GLN A 26 -15.51 2.55 29.08
C GLN A 26 -14.61 2.26 30.29
N TRP A 27 -13.58 1.44 30.13
CA TRP A 27 -12.66 1.10 31.22
C TRP A 27 -11.77 2.28 31.64
N LEU A 28 -11.33 3.10 30.67
CA LEU A 28 -10.47 4.26 30.93
C LEU A 28 -11.21 5.48 31.46
N GLY A 29 -12.49 5.68 31.07
CA GLY A 29 -13.20 6.93 31.36
C GLY A 29 -14.70 6.79 31.65
N GLY A 30 -15.18 5.57 31.91
CA GLY A 30 -16.60 5.30 32.11
C GLY A 30 -17.44 5.75 30.91
N SER A 31 -18.66 6.21 31.17
CA SER A 31 -19.62 6.62 30.13
C SER A 31 -19.06 7.72 29.20
N ALA A 32 -18.26 8.65 29.75
CA ALA A 32 -17.60 9.68 28.96
C ALA A 32 -16.55 9.07 28.02
N GLY A 33 -15.76 8.11 28.51
CA GLY A 33 -14.78 7.39 27.71
C GLY A 33 -15.41 6.55 26.57
N LEU A 34 -16.61 5.99 26.76
CA LEU A 34 -17.36 5.32 25.69
C LEU A 34 -17.73 6.29 24.56
N VAL A 35 -18.30 7.46 24.90
CA VAL A 35 -18.66 8.49 23.91
C VAL A 35 -17.42 8.99 23.17
N ILE A 36 -16.33 9.26 23.90
CA ILE A 36 -15.05 9.67 23.30
C ILE A 36 -14.52 8.59 22.36
N ALA A 37 -14.49 7.32 22.78
CA ALA A 37 -14.03 6.22 21.94
C ALA A 37 -14.88 6.07 20.67
N GLY A 38 -16.21 6.24 20.77
CA GLY A 38 -17.10 6.25 19.62
C GLY A 38 -16.80 7.39 18.65
N ILE A 39 -16.67 8.62 19.14
CA ILE A 39 -16.33 9.79 18.32
C ILE A 39 -14.96 9.61 17.66
N VAL A 40 -13.95 9.19 18.43
CA VAL A 40 -12.59 8.95 17.92
C VAL A 40 -12.59 7.87 16.86
N SER A 41 -13.35 6.78 17.06
CA SER A 41 -13.45 5.69 16.08
C SER A 41 -14.04 6.17 14.75
N VAL A 42 -15.15 6.90 14.80
CA VAL A 42 -15.79 7.47 13.60
C VAL A 42 -14.88 8.50 12.93
N ALA A 43 -14.29 9.41 13.70
CA ALA A 43 -13.38 10.42 13.18
C ALA A 43 -12.14 9.80 12.53
N PHE A 44 -11.55 8.78 13.16
CA PHE A 44 -10.40 8.05 12.62
C PHE A 44 -10.76 7.33 11.32
N ASN A 45 -11.93 6.69 11.26
CA ASN A 45 -12.39 6.04 10.04
C ASN A 45 -12.61 7.05 8.90
N ALA A 46 -13.17 8.23 9.21
CA ALA A 46 -13.32 9.32 8.26
C ALA A 46 -11.95 9.84 7.77
N VAL A 47 -10.98 10.06 8.66
CA VAL A 47 -9.62 10.46 8.28
C VAL A 47 -8.98 9.43 7.35
N ILE A 48 -9.10 8.14 7.66
CA ILE A 48 -8.59 7.08 6.78
C ILE A 48 -9.27 7.12 5.42
N TYR A 49 -10.60 7.30 5.38
CA TYR A 49 -11.35 7.34 4.13
C TYR A 49 -10.88 8.49 3.22
N PHE A 50 -10.85 9.72 3.74
CA PHE A 50 -10.51 10.92 2.97
C PHE A 50 -9.02 11.04 2.62
N TYR A 51 -8.11 10.49 3.45
CA TYR A 51 -6.66 10.58 3.24
C TYR A 51 -6.02 9.23 2.88
N SER A 52 -6.83 8.25 2.47
CA SER A 52 -6.40 6.86 2.21
C SER A 52 -5.26 6.76 1.19
N ASP A 53 -5.32 7.54 0.12
CA ASP A 53 -4.32 7.58 -0.95
C ASP A 53 -2.94 7.98 -0.41
N ARG A 54 -2.86 9.06 0.37
CA ARG A 54 -1.61 9.56 0.95
C ARG A 54 -1.07 8.62 2.00
N ILE A 55 -1.94 8.02 2.82
CA ILE A 55 -1.56 7.06 3.85
C ILE A 55 -0.98 5.79 3.18
N ALA A 56 -1.66 5.28 2.14
CA ALA A 56 -1.21 4.10 1.39
C ALA A 56 0.14 4.33 0.71
N LEU A 57 0.32 5.46 0.01
CA LEU A 57 1.58 5.80 -0.67
C LEU A 57 2.75 5.91 0.33
N ARG A 58 2.52 6.52 1.50
CA ARG A 58 3.54 6.63 2.55
C ARG A 58 3.86 5.27 3.18
N ALA A 59 2.86 4.43 3.43
CA ALA A 59 3.04 3.09 3.99
C ALA A 59 3.90 2.21 3.07
N MET A 60 3.70 2.32 1.75
CA MET A 60 4.51 1.60 0.75
C MET A 60 5.89 2.22 0.49
N ARG A 61 6.21 3.36 1.12
CA ARG A 61 7.41 4.17 0.82
C ARG A 61 7.54 4.45 -0.69
N ALA A 62 6.41 4.62 -1.36
CA ALA A 62 6.35 4.74 -2.81
C ALA A 62 6.92 6.10 -3.22
N ARG A 63 7.95 6.11 -4.08
CA ARG A 63 8.52 7.33 -4.62
C ARG A 63 7.92 7.63 -5.99
N PRO A 64 7.55 8.90 -6.28
CA PRO A 64 7.05 9.25 -7.60
C PRO A 64 8.14 8.98 -8.63
N LEU A 65 7.78 8.28 -9.70
CA LEU A 65 8.69 7.95 -10.79
C LEU A 65 8.50 8.99 -11.89
N SER A 66 9.58 9.58 -12.39
CA SER A 66 9.51 10.56 -13.49
C SER A 66 9.66 9.90 -14.87
N ARG A 67 9.18 10.57 -15.94
CA ARG A 67 9.36 10.09 -17.33
C ARG A 67 10.83 9.90 -17.71
N THR A 68 11.73 10.70 -17.15
CA THR A 68 13.17 10.64 -17.43
C THR A 68 13.82 9.41 -16.78
N GLU A 69 13.33 8.97 -15.62
CA GLU A 69 13.87 7.80 -14.93
C GLU A 69 13.46 6.46 -15.55
N ALA A 70 12.29 6.40 -16.18
CA ALA A 70 11.76 5.18 -16.79
C ALA A 70 10.91 5.46 -18.05
N PRO A 71 11.53 5.96 -19.14
CA PRO A 71 10.79 6.39 -20.34
C PRO A 71 10.01 5.26 -21.00
N ARG A 72 10.58 4.05 -21.04
CA ARG A 72 9.91 2.86 -21.62
C ARG A 72 8.65 2.46 -20.86
N LEU A 73 8.68 2.53 -19.52
CA LEU A 73 7.51 2.19 -18.69
C LEU A 73 6.40 3.23 -18.88
N TYR A 74 6.77 4.51 -18.92
CA TYR A 74 5.84 5.60 -19.18
C TYR A 74 5.19 5.51 -20.57
N ALA A 75 5.94 5.10 -21.60
CA ALA A 75 5.38 4.86 -22.92
C ALA A 75 4.36 3.71 -22.88
N MET A 76 4.74 2.57 -22.30
CA MET A 76 3.90 1.38 -22.23
C MET A 76 2.60 1.61 -21.44
N VAL A 77 2.66 2.30 -20.31
CA VAL A 77 1.46 2.66 -19.54
C VAL A 77 0.65 3.74 -20.26
N GLY A 78 1.31 4.64 -20.99
CA GLY A 78 0.64 5.64 -21.83
C GLY A 78 -0.21 5.01 -22.91
N ASP A 79 0.36 4.10 -23.70
CA ASP A 79 -0.35 3.38 -24.75
C ASP A 79 -1.58 2.63 -24.18
N LEU A 80 -1.44 2.04 -22.99
CA LEU A 80 -2.54 1.36 -22.30
C LEU A 80 -3.62 2.32 -21.80
N ALA A 81 -3.22 3.47 -21.24
CA ALA A 81 -4.14 4.50 -20.76
C ALA A 81 -4.92 5.11 -21.93
N ASP A 82 -4.23 5.38 -23.05
CA ASP A 82 -4.82 5.91 -24.28
C ASP A 82 -5.82 4.92 -24.88
N GLN A 83 -5.47 3.63 -24.95
CA GLN A 83 -6.39 2.57 -25.39
C GLN A 83 -7.62 2.44 -24.49
N ALA A 84 -7.48 2.70 -23.19
CA ALA A 84 -8.57 2.67 -22.22
C ALA A 84 -9.35 3.99 -22.11
N GLY A 85 -8.96 5.04 -22.84
CA GLY A 85 -9.55 6.38 -22.73
C GLY A 85 -9.37 7.01 -21.34
N GLN A 86 -8.33 6.62 -20.62
CA GLN A 86 -8.02 7.12 -19.27
C GLN A 86 -6.87 8.12 -19.32
N PRO A 87 -6.86 9.16 -18.46
CA PRO A 87 -5.71 10.06 -18.36
C PRO A 87 -4.48 9.30 -17.85
N MET A 88 -3.28 9.78 -18.22
CA MET A 88 -2.01 9.18 -17.80
C MET A 88 -1.94 9.06 -16.26
N PRO A 89 -1.85 7.84 -15.70
CA PRO A 89 -1.79 7.66 -14.26
C PRO A 89 -0.43 8.09 -13.70
N ARG A 90 -0.41 8.50 -12.43
CA ARG A 90 0.83 8.81 -11.71
C ARG A 90 1.54 7.49 -11.36
N LEU A 91 2.78 7.35 -11.80
CA LEU A 91 3.58 6.16 -11.54
C LEU A 91 4.44 6.32 -10.28
N PHE A 92 4.51 5.28 -9.48
CA PHE A 92 5.33 5.23 -8.27
C PHE A 92 6.17 3.95 -8.24
N SER A 93 7.36 4.03 -7.66
CA SER A 93 8.27 2.90 -7.46
C SER A 93 8.50 2.63 -5.99
N THR A 94 8.31 1.38 -5.55
CA THR A 94 8.60 0.93 -4.17
C THR A 94 10.01 0.34 -4.03
N HIS A 95 10.59 -0.12 -5.13
CA HIS A 95 11.93 -0.74 -5.22
C HIS A 95 12.70 -0.14 -6.41
N PRO A 96 14.03 -0.33 -6.53
CA PRO A 96 14.75 0.04 -7.75
C PRO A 96 14.08 -0.61 -8.99
N PRO A 97 13.90 0.12 -10.10
CA PRO A 97 13.22 -0.38 -11.29
C PRO A 97 13.80 -1.71 -11.75
N VAL A 98 12.92 -2.63 -12.19
CA VAL A 98 13.33 -3.96 -12.69
C VAL A 98 14.36 -3.82 -13.81
N GLN A 99 14.25 -2.79 -14.64
CA GLN A 99 15.21 -2.50 -15.71
C GLN A 99 16.61 -2.27 -15.18
N ARG A 100 16.78 -1.59 -14.03
CA ARG A 100 18.10 -1.44 -13.38
C ARG A 100 18.61 -2.77 -12.86
N ARG A 101 17.72 -3.65 -12.39
CA ARG A 101 18.08 -4.99 -11.93
C ARG A 101 18.52 -5.87 -13.09
N ILE A 102 17.80 -5.83 -14.22
CA ILE A 102 18.17 -6.53 -15.45
C ILE A 102 19.50 -6.00 -15.98
N ALA A 103 19.66 -4.68 -16.11
CA ALA A 103 20.91 -4.07 -16.57
C ALA A 103 22.10 -4.47 -15.70
N ARG A 104 21.91 -4.56 -14.37
CA ARG A 104 22.94 -5.06 -13.44
C ARG A 104 23.25 -6.54 -13.63
N LEU A 105 22.25 -7.36 -13.94
CA LEU A 105 22.46 -8.78 -14.25
C LEU A 105 23.17 -8.97 -15.59
N GLU A 106 22.80 -8.19 -16.60
CA GLU A 106 23.47 -8.18 -17.90
C GLU A 106 24.92 -7.72 -17.78
N SER A 107 25.22 -6.71 -16.96
CA SER A 107 26.62 -6.30 -16.73
C SER A 107 27.42 -7.40 -16.04
N LEU A 108 26.84 -8.09 -15.05
CA LEU A 108 27.50 -9.20 -14.37
C LEU A 108 27.69 -10.43 -15.28
N ALA A 109 26.71 -10.74 -16.12
CA ALA A 109 26.80 -11.82 -17.10
C ALA A 109 27.84 -11.51 -18.19
N ARG A 110 27.94 -10.24 -18.61
CA ARG A 110 28.94 -9.77 -19.58
C ARG A 110 30.37 -9.81 -19.01
N ASP A 111 30.53 -9.53 -17.71
CA ASP A 111 31.83 -9.53 -17.02
C ASP A 111 32.29 -10.92 -16.54
N GLY A 112 31.46 -11.97 -16.67
CA GLY A 112 31.80 -13.35 -16.31
C GLY A 112 32.12 -13.60 -14.83
N ARG A 113 31.92 -12.61 -13.95
CA ARG A 113 32.26 -12.73 -12.52
C ARG A 113 31.14 -13.46 -11.76
N PRO A 114 31.42 -14.58 -11.08
CA PRO A 114 30.41 -15.25 -10.28
C PRO A 114 29.97 -14.32 -9.14
N ALA A 115 28.66 -14.17 -8.94
CA ALA A 115 28.02 -13.30 -7.93
C ALA A 115 28.46 -13.57 -6.47
N ARG A 116 29.30 -14.58 -6.25
CA ARG A 116 29.82 -15.04 -4.97
C ARG A 116 30.93 -14.14 -4.39
N SER A 117 31.66 -13.39 -5.23
CA SER A 117 32.80 -12.58 -4.75
C SER A 117 32.43 -11.20 -4.17
N ALA A 118 31.18 -10.74 -4.35
CA ALA A 118 30.73 -9.43 -3.87
C ALA A 118 30.25 -9.41 -2.40
N TRP A 119 30.23 -10.57 -1.72
CA TRP A 119 29.71 -10.73 -0.36
C TRP A 119 30.79 -11.12 0.68
N ILE A 120 32.05 -11.27 0.27
CA ILE A 120 33.16 -11.81 1.10
C ILE A 120 34.31 -10.80 1.23
N GLY A 121 34.00 -9.51 1.33
CA GLY A 121 34.98 -8.44 1.53
C GLY A 121 34.57 -7.52 2.66
#